data_AF-A0A958GZP9-F1
#
_entry.id   AF-A0A958GZP9-F1
#
_cell.length_a   1.000
_cell.length_b   1.000
_cell.length_c   1.000
_cell.angle_alpha   90.00
_cell.angle_beta   90.00
_cell.angle_gamma   90.00
#
_symmetry.space_group_name_H-M   'P 1'
#
loop_
_entity.id
_entity.type
_entity.pdbx_description
1 polymer ?
#
loop_
_entity_poly.entity_id
_entity_poly.type
_entity_poly.pdbx_seq_one_letter_code
_entity_poly.pdbx_strand_id
1 'polypeptide(L)'
;TNSLTEVRQALRVEPRTLIGVGLLVAVSSASLSLFKGLPFMTGLWYSETLPVLGKIGTPVIFDMGVYIVVVGVTLLIIFSLIEEG
;
A
#
# COMPACT_ATOMS: atom_id res chain seq x y z
N THR A 1 20.57 -5.06 21.84
CA THR A 1 19.40 -4.24 22.24
C THR A 1 19.32 -2.89 21.52
N ASN A 2 20.42 -2.25 21.07
CA ASN A 2 20.35 -0.94 20.39
C ASN A 2 19.80 -0.96 18.94
N SER A 3 20.01 -2.04 18.19
CA SER A 3 19.66 -2.10 16.75
C SER A 3 18.16 -2.02 16.46
N LEU A 4 17.31 -2.53 17.35
CA LEU A 4 15.86 -2.53 17.15
C LEU A 4 15.26 -1.16 17.41
N THR A 5 15.72 -0.49 18.46
CA THR A 5 15.34 0.88 18.77
C THR A 5 15.78 1.81 17.65
N GLU A 6 16.98 1.63 17.10
CA GLU A 6 17.47 2.39 15.94
C GLU A 6 16.62 2.16 14.69
N VAL A 7 16.24 0.91 14.38
CA VAL A 7 15.36 0.59 13.24
C VAL A 7 13.95 1.16 13.45
N ARG A 8 13.39 1.07 14.66
CA ARG A 8 12.07 1.65 15.00
C ARG A 8 12.11 3.18 14.96
N GLN A 9 13.23 3.80 15.31
CA GLN A 9 13.41 5.25 15.30
C GLN A 9 13.73 5.77 13.88
N ALA A 10 14.37 4.96 13.04
CA ALA A 10 14.54 5.22 11.61
C ALA A 10 13.21 5.07 10.86
N LEU A 11 12.40 4.07 11.21
CA LEU A 11 11.03 3.91 10.74
C LEU A 11 10.10 4.85 11.51
N ARG A 12 10.04 6.12 11.07
CA ARG A 12 9.16 7.16 11.61
C ARG A 12 7.65 6.82 11.60
N VAL A 13 7.25 5.70 10.99
CA VAL A 13 5.86 5.30 10.82
C VAL A 13 5.66 3.91 11.40
N GLU A 14 4.65 3.75 12.26
CA GLU A 14 4.29 2.46 12.82
C GLU A 14 3.80 1.50 11.72
N PRO A 15 4.21 0.21 11.74
CA PRO A 15 3.76 -0.78 10.76
C PRO A 15 2.24 -0.89 10.63
N ARG A 16 1.52 -0.74 11.76
CA ARG A 16 0.06 -0.75 11.79
C ARG A 16 -0.55 0.42 11.00
N THR A 17 0.08 1.59 11.05
CA THR A 17 -0.32 2.76 10.27
C THR A 17 -0.09 2.53 8.78
N LEU A 18 1.02 1.90 8.39
CA LEU A 18 1.26 1.52 7.00
C LEU A 18 0.15 0.60 6.48
N ILE A 19 -0.24 -0.42 7.26
CA ILE A 19 -1.35 -1.33 6.90
C ILE A 19 -2.65 -0.54 6.68
N GLY A 20 -3.01 0.33 7.63
CA GLY A 20 -4.23 1.14 7.54
C GLY A 20 -4.25 2.06 6.31
N VAL A 21 -3.14 2.76 6.05
CA VAL A 21 -3.00 3.65 4.89
C VAL A 21 -3.05 2.86 3.58
N GLY A 22 -2.34 1.73 3.50
CA GLY A 22 -2.34 0.89 2.31
C GLY A 22 -3.73 0.34 1.97
N LEU A 23 -4.49 -0.09 2.97
CA LEU A 23 -5.87 -0.52 2.81
C LEU A 23 -6.78 0.62 2.33
N LEU A 24 -6.64 1.82 2.92
CA LEU A 24 -7.40 2.99 2.49
C LEU A 24 -7.12 3.34 1.03
N VAL A 25 -5.85 3.30 0.61
CA VAL A 25 -5.44 3.56 -0.78
C VAL A 25 -6.04 2.50 -1.73
N ALA A 26 -5.93 1.21 -1.39
CA ALA A 26 -6.45 0.12 -2.20
C ALA A 26 -7.98 0.22 -2.37
N VAL A 27 -8.71 0.41 -1.27
CA VAL A 27 -10.19 0.53 -1.29
C VAL A 27 -10.62 1.78 -2.05
N SER A 28 -9.95 2.91 -1.85
CA SER A 28 -10.25 4.15 -2.57
C SER A 28 -10.08 3.96 -4.08
N SER A 29 -9.00 3.30 -4.49
CA SER A 29 -8.75 3.00 -5.91
C SER A 29 -9.84 2.13 -6.53
N ALA A 30 -10.22 1.04 -5.84
CA ALA A 30 -11.28 0.15 -6.33
C ALA A 30 -12.64 0.85 -6.36
N SER A 31 -12.92 1.74 -5.40
CA SER A 31 -14.18 2.49 -5.30
C SER A 31 -14.38 3.50 -6.44
N LEU A 32 -13.30 4.00 -7.06
CA LEU A 32 -13.40 4.91 -8.21
C LEU A 32 -14.18 4.32 -9.39
N SER A 33 -14.16 2.99 -9.55
CA SER A 33 -14.94 2.30 -10.58
C SER A 33 -16.45 2.39 -10.33
N LEU A 34 -16.88 2.32 -9.07
CA LEU A 34 -18.29 2.42 -8.67
C LEU A 34 -18.86 3.82 -8.96
N PHE A 35 -18.07 4.87 -8.72
CA PHE A 35 -18.48 6.25 -9.05
C PHE A 35 -18.67 6.48 -10.56
N LYS A 36 -18.10 5.61 -11.41
CA LYS A 36 -18.32 5.62 -12.86
C LYS A 36 -19.44 4.67 -13.31
N GLY A 37 -20.19 4.06 -12.38
CA GLY A 37 -21.23 3.09 -12.69
C GLY A 37 -20.71 1.75 -13.21
N LEU A 38 -19.40 1.50 -13.08
CA LEU A 38 -18.78 0.24 -13.49
C LEU A 38 -18.73 -0.75 -12.32
N PRO A 39 -18.62 -2.07 -12.60
CA PRO A 39 -18.41 -3.06 -11.55
C PRO A 39 -17.20 -2.73 -10.67
N PHE A 40 -17.27 -3.11 -9.39
CA PHE A 40 -16.15 -2.95 -8.45
C PHE A 40 -14.87 -3.59 -8.99
N MET A 41 -13.71 -2.97 -8.73
CA MET A 41 -12.40 -3.37 -9.29
C MET A 41 -12.29 -3.32 -10.82
N THR A 42 -13.18 -2.60 -11.52
CA THR A 42 -12.96 -2.34 -12.95
C THR A 42 -11.77 -1.38 -13.12
N GLY A 43 -10.75 -1.84 -13.85
CA GLY A 43 -9.55 -1.04 -14.14
C GLY A 43 -9.88 0.16 -15.04
N LEU A 44 -9.73 1.37 -14.51
CA LEU A 44 -9.83 2.61 -15.26
C LEU A 44 -8.46 2.96 -15.81
N TRP A 45 -8.33 2.97 -17.14
CA TRP A 45 -7.09 3.29 -17.81
C TRP A 45 -7.14 4.71 -18.37
N TYR A 46 -6.05 5.45 -18.20
CA TYR A 46 -5.88 6.72 -18.88
C TYR A 46 -5.45 6.46 -20.33
N SER A 47 -6.06 7.15 -21.29
CA SER A 47 -5.82 6.94 -22.72
C SER A 47 -4.45 7.44 -23.17
N GLU A 48 -3.93 8.48 -22.52
CA GLU A 48 -2.59 9.01 -22.81
C GLU A 48 -1.54 8.14 -22.13
N THR A 49 -0.69 7.53 -22.95
CA THR A 49 0.49 6.80 -22.47
C THR A 49 1.57 7.79 -22.12
N LEU A 50 2.04 7.78 -20.86
CA LEU A 50 3.20 8.57 -20.47
C LEU A 50 4.46 7.94 -21.10
N PRO A 51 5.37 8.74 -21.67
CA PRO A 51 6.52 8.24 -22.43
C PRO A 51 7.51 7.40 -21.61
N VAL A 52 7.42 7.40 -20.28
CA VAL A 52 8.26 6.59 -19.37
C VAL A 52 7.46 5.61 -18.50
N LEU A 53 6.24 5.99 -18.07
CA LEU A 53 5.42 5.15 -17.17
C LEU A 53 4.41 4.24 -17.90
N GLY A 54 4.19 4.42 -19.20
CA GLY A 54 3.20 3.64 -19.95
C GLY A 54 1.76 3.99 -19.59
N LYS A 55 0.86 2.99 -19.62
CA LYS A 55 -0.57 3.15 -19.31
C LYS A 55 -0.76 3.22 -17.80
N ILE A 56 -1.08 4.41 -17.29
CA ILE A 56 -1.46 4.58 -15.89
C ILE A 56 -2.96 4.36 -15.73
N GLY A 57 -3.33 3.63 -14.68
CA GLY A 57 -4.72 3.41 -14.34
C GLY A 57 -4.92 3.17 -12.85
N THR A 58 -6.18 3.06 -12.44
CA THR A 58 -6.53 2.69 -11.06
C THR A 58 -5.93 1.37 -10.59
N PRO A 59 -5.66 0.34 -11.44
CA PRO A 59 -4.96 -0.86 -10.98
C PRO A 59 -3.58 -0.58 -10.39
N VAL A 60 -2.84 0.39 -10.93
CA VAL A 60 -1.51 0.76 -10.41
C VAL A 60 -1.60 1.35 -9.01
N ILE A 61 -2.62 2.20 -8.77
CA ILE A 61 -2.86 2.77 -7.44
C ILE A 61 -3.30 1.68 -6.45
N PHE A 62 -4.10 0.71 -6.93
CA PHE A 62 -4.50 -0.45 -6.11
C PHE A 62 -3.29 -1.29 -5.70
N ASP A 63 -2.41 -1.62 -6.65
CA ASP A 63 -1.17 -2.38 -6.38
C ASP A 63 -0.24 -1.64 -5.42
N MET A 64 -0.13 -0.32 -5.53
CA MET A 64 0.62 0.50 -4.58
C MET A 64 0.04 0.42 -3.16
N GLY A 65 -1.29 0.44 -3.02
CA GLY A 65 -1.96 0.23 -1.73
C GLY A 65 -1.64 -1.15 -1.14
N VAL A 66 -1.76 -2.21 -1.94
CA VAL A 66 -1.43 -3.58 -1.52
C VAL A 66 0.06 -3.71 -1.14
N TYR A 67 0.97 -3.10 -1.91
CA TYR A 67 2.39 -3.09 -1.59
C TYR A 67 2.67 -2.49 -0.20
N ILE A 68 2.07 -1.34 0.11
CA ILE A 68 2.22 -0.70 1.43
C ILE A 68 1.69 -1.61 2.54
N VAL A 69 0.56 -2.30 2.32
CA VAL A 69 0.02 -3.28 3.28
C VAL A 69 1.02 -4.41 3.51
N VAL A 70 1.56 -5.01 2.45
CA VAL A 70 2.51 -6.12 2.55
C VAL A 70 3.77 -5.70 3.32
N VAL A 71 4.31 -4.52 3.03
CA VAL A 71 5.44 -3.96 3.79
C VAL A 71 5.09 -3.78 5.26
N GLY A 72 3.93 -3.18 5.57
CA GLY A 72 3.47 -2.98 6.93
C GLY A 72 3.27 -4.29 7.71
N VAL A 73 2.64 -5.30 7.09
CA VAL A 73 2.45 -6.63 7.70
C VAL A 73 3.80 -7.32 7.92
N THR A 74 4.71 -7.25 6.96
CA THR A 74 6.04 -7.87 7.06
C THR A 74 6.83 -7.26 8.21
N LEU A 75 6.85 -5.92 8.33
CA LEU A 75 7.50 -5.24 9.44
C LEU A 75 6.85 -5.58 10.78
N LEU A 76 5.51 -5.67 10.84
CA LEU A 76 4.80 -6.04 12.05
C LEU A 76 5.19 -7.44 12.52
N ILE A 77 5.23 -8.42 11.61
CA ILE A 77 5.63 -9.80 11.91
C ILE A 77 7.08 -9.83 12.41
N ILE A 78 8.01 -9.17 11.71
CA ILE A 78 9.42 -9.13 12.09
C ILE A 78 9.57 -8.57 13.51
N PHE A 79 8.91 -7.46 13.83
CA PHE A 79 9.00 -6.88 15.16
C PHE A 79 8.37 -7.76 16.23
N SER A 80 7.22 -8.39 15.98
CA SER A 80 6.60 -9.33 16.95
C SER A 80 7.54 -10.49 17.27
N LEU A 81 8.14 -11.09 16.24
CA LEU A 81 9.04 -12.23 16.42
C LEU A 81 10.31 -11.86 17.19
N ILE A 82 10.83 -10.65 16.98
CA ILE A 82 12.02 -10.18 17.70
C ILE A 82 11.68 -9.79 19.15
N GLU A 83 10.46 -9.30 19.41
CA GLU A 83 10.03 -8.93 20.76
C GLU A 83 9.73 -10.16 21.63
N GLU A 84 9.32 -11.27 21.00
CA GLU A 84 9.06 -12.57 21.64
C GLU A 84 10.30 -13.46 21.83
N GLY A 85 11.36 -13.26 21.04
CA GLY A 85 12.61 -14.05 21.05
C GLY A 85 13.76 -13.41 21.81
#